data_AF-A0A9D6PLA9-F1
#
_entry.id   AF-A0A9D6PLA9-F1
#
_cell.length_a   1.000
_cell.length_b   1.000
_cell.length_c   1.000
_cell.angle_alpha   90.00
_cell.angle_beta   90.00
_cell.angle_gamma   90.00
#
_symmetry.space_group_name_H-M   'P 1'
#
loop_
_entity.id
_entity.type
_entity.pdbx_description
1 polymer ?
#
loop_
_entity_poly.entity_id
_entity_poly.type
_entity_poly.pdbx_seq_one_letter_code
_entity_poly.pdbx_strand_id
1 'polypeptide(L)'
;MSSSFMSIFSVEPQTLAILASLESQLIEVDTSEGLDSPDWVPLTPADGIELKDLWLVEWESNVNQALFLMDSQHSAKIWNDRDSEFLPNIKRLKEPLCRNLANLILIELSAFQAYWPRKKGETKFRGLFFSDGPLERFLEKTSKSFNLPDSTGRQFREKMKSIQHDLFYSGKIPPTTEFQDWRLGGLGVGISYPFWDGLFEPGRMPENEAVIFRGISSLGTGITLFRKFDPSKKNEVLAGGGGLITLGQERTFPRDFFRNPELISVSAAKLEVMIQEVILQNPAGKEILKDILTSLGQVIQFLTSQCESFRNSVNLLTISQERLKAKLRG
;
A
#
# COMPACT_ATOMS: atom_id res chain seq x y z
N MET A 1 -30.84 2.12 -3.25
CA MET A 1 -29.48 1.78 -3.74
C MET A 1 -28.50 2.39 -2.76
N SER A 2 -27.98 1.63 -1.77
CA SER A 2 -26.85 2.13 -0.98
C SER A 2 -25.59 1.88 -1.80
N SER A 3 -24.95 2.93 -2.29
CA SER A 3 -23.53 2.81 -2.61
C SER A 3 -22.85 2.53 -1.27
N SER A 4 -22.44 1.29 -1.03
CA SER A 4 -21.65 0.96 0.17
C SER A 4 -20.48 1.93 0.22
N PHE A 5 -20.20 2.57 1.35
CA PHE A 5 -19.09 3.53 1.50
C PHE A 5 -17.74 2.96 1.01
N MET A 6 -17.60 1.63 0.98
CA MET A 6 -16.50 0.89 0.33
C MET A 6 -16.23 1.31 -1.13
N SER A 7 -17.26 1.74 -1.86
CA SER A 7 -17.14 2.25 -3.23
C SER A 7 -16.28 3.51 -3.32
N ILE A 8 -16.15 4.27 -2.23
CA ILE A 8 -15.29 5.46 -2.17
C ILE A 8 -13.82 5.04 -2.22
N PHE A 9 -13.46 3.88 -1.65
CA PHE A 9 -12.10 3.34 -1.64
C PHE A 9 -11.81 2.45 -2.85
N SER A 10 -12.83 2.10 -3.63
CA SER A 10 -12.71 1.15 -4.74
C SER A 10 -12.06 1.79 -5.97
N VAL A 11 -11.13 1.07 -6.56
CA VAL A 11 -10.32 1.45 -7.71
C VAL A 11 -10.43 0.34 -8.75
N GLU A 12 -10.85 0.71 -9.96
CA GLU A 12 -10.92 -0.19 -11.11
C GLU A 12 -9.52 -0.42 -11.73
N PRO A 13 -9.31 -1.53 -12.48
CA PRO A 13 -8.02 -1.81 -13.15
C PRO A 13 -7.48 -0.66 -13.99
N GLN A 14 -8.35 0.07 -14.69
CA GLN A 14 -7.95 1.22 -15.50
C GLN A 14 -7.36 2.36 -14.66
N THR A 15 -7.89 2.57 -13.45
CA THR A 15 -7.36 3.57 -12.54
C THR A 15 -6.07 3.09 -11.88
N LEU A 16 -5.95 1.79 -11.58
CA LEU A 16 -4.68 1.21 -11.13
C LEU A 16 -3.59 1.36 -12.18
N ALA A 17 -3.92 1.23 -13.47
CA ALA A 17 -2.98 1.48 -14.55
C ALA A 17 -2.51 2.94 -14.58
N ILE A 18 -3.39 3.91 -14.24
CA ILE A 18 -2.98 5.32 -14.08
C ILE A 18 -1.99 5.48 -12.92
N LEU A 19 -2.31 4.92 -11.74
CA LEU A 19 -1.41 4.95 -10.59
C LEU A 19 -0.06 4.32 -10.95
N ALA A 20 -0.07 3.12 -11.54
CA ALA A 20 1.11 2.41 -11.95
C ALA A 20 1.98 3.19 -12.95
N SER A 21 1.35 3.88 -13.89
CA SER A 21 2.04 4.74 -14.86
C SER A 21 2.73 5.94 -14.19
N LEU A 22 2.06 6.55 -13.22
CA LEU A 22 2.63 7.65 -12.44
C LEU A 22 3.78 7.17 -11.53
N GLU A 23 3.66 5.98 -10.96
CA GLU A 23 4.72 5.36 -10.16
C GLU A 23 5.94 5.00 -11.01
N SER A 24 5.75 4.42 -12.20
CA SER A 24 6.84 4.19 -13.17
C SER A 24 7.54 5.51 -13.53
N GLN A 25 6.78 6.55 -13.91
CA GLN A 25 7.34 7.87 -14.23
C GLN A 25 8.07 8.52 -13.05
N LEU A 26 7.58 8.35 -11.82
CA LEU A 26 8.29 8.83 -10.63
C LEU A 26 9.64 8.14 -10.46
N ILE A 27 9.71 6.83 -10.71
CA ILE A 27 10.96 6.07 -10.65
C ILE A 27 11.93 6.56 -11.71
N GLU A 28 11.47 6.75 -12.95
CA GLU A 28 12.30 7.27 -14.05
C GLU A 28 12.81 8.70 -13.77
N VAL A 29 11.95 9.58 -13.25
CA VAL A 29 12.31 10.95 -12.86
C VAL A 29 13.34 10.92 -11.74
N ASP A 30 13.18 10.06 -10.76
CA ASP A 30 14.11 9.97 -9.65
C ASP A 30 15.44 9.29 -10.03
N THR A 31 15.44 8.32 -10.95
CA THR A 31 16.67 7.77 -11.52
C THR A 31 17.44 8.81 -12.33
N SER A 32 16.73 9.64 -13.11
CA SER A 32 17.36 10.65 -13.98
C SER A 32 17.79 11.92 -13.24
N GLU A 33 17.01 12.39 -12.27
CA GLU A 33 17.26 13.63 -11.51
C GLU A 33 17.90 13.40 -10.13
N GLY A 34 17.85 12.19 -9.57
CA GLY A 34 18.38 11.85 -8.24
C GLY A 34 19.90 11.75 -8.16
N LEU A 35 20.59 11.92 -9.30
CA LEU A 35 22.05 12.00 -9.42
C LEU A 35 22.67 13.12 -8.57
N ASP A 36 21.95 14.24 -8.41
CA ASP A 36 22.47 15.45 -7.77
C ASP A 36 22.23 15.49 -6.24
N SER A 37 21.57 14.48 -5.67
CA SER A 37 21.30 14.37 -4.21
C SER A 37 21.10 12.91 -3.79
N PRO A 38 22.19 12.13 -3.66
CA PRO A 38 22.08 10.72 -3.39
C PRO A 38 21.72 10.44 -1.91
N ASP A 39 20.44 10.21 -1.62
CA ASP A 39 19.94 9.73 -0.30
C ASP A 39 20.03 8.19 -0.16
N TRP A 40 20.91 7.56 -0.91
CA TRP A 40 20.99 6.10 -1.03
C TRP A 40 21.98 5.49 -0.04
N VAL A 41 21.74 4.24 0.39
CA VAL A 41 22.76 3.44 1.08
C VAL A 41 23.30 2.34 0.14
N PRO A 42 24.20 2.68 -0.80
CA PRO A 42 25.17 1.73 -1.32
C PRO A 42 26.60 2.29 -1.25
N LEU A 43 27.57 1.37 -1.26
CA LEU A 43 28.99 1.67 -1.12
C LEU A 43 29.54 2.62 -2.22
N THR A 44 28.84 2.82 -3.36
CA THR A 44 29.11 3.90 -4.34
C THR A 44 27.85 4.38 -5.12
N PRO A 45 27.79 5.64 -5.63
CA PRO A 45 26.62 6.19 -6.35
C PRO A 45 26.24 5.50 -7.67
N ALA A 46 27.19 4.93 -8.41
CA ALA A 46 26.93 4.26 -9.68
C ALA A 46 26.08 2.98 -9.51
N ASP A 47 26.16 2.35 -8.34
CA ASP A 47 25.40 1.13 -8.01
C ASP A 47 23.91 1.42 -7.77
N GLY A 48 23.54 2.62 -7.32
CA GLY A 48 22.16 2.96 -6.95
C GLY A 48 21.22 3.07 -8.16
N ILE A 49 21.68 3.71 -9.24
CA ILE A 49 20.90 3.93 -10.47
C ILE A 49 20.63 2.61 -11.17
N GLU A 50 21.66 1.79 -11.36
CA GLU A 50 21.52 0.47 -11.97
C GLU A 50 20.55 -0.41 -11.16
N LEU A 51 20.61 -0.32 -9.82
CA LEU A 51 19.67 -1.04 -8.96
C LEU A 51 18.24 -0.51 -9.06
N LYS A 52 18.01 0.80 -9.25
CA LYS A 52 16.67 1.36 -9.50
C LYS A 52 16.12 0.94 -10.84
N ASP A 53 16.92 0.95 -11.90
CA ASP A 53 16.51 0.50 -13.23
C ASP A 53 16.14 -0.99 -13.22
N LEU A 54 16.98 -1.82 -12.60
CA LEU A 54 16.68 -3.23 -12.42
C LEU A 54 15.40 -3.44 -11.59
N TRP A 55 15.19 -2.63 -10.55
CA TRP A 55 13.99 -2.70 -9.73
C TRP A 55 12.75 -2.28 -10.52
N LEU A 56 12.84 -1.21 -11.32
CA LEU A 56 11.77 -0.72 -12.21
C LEU A 56 11.35 -1.83 -13.18
N VAL A 57 12.31 -2.42 -13.91
CA VAL A 57 12.01 -3.51 -14.88
C VAL A 57 11.29 -4.68 -14.21
N GLU A 58 11.79 -5.12 -13.06
CA GLU A 58 11.12 -6.20 -12.34
C GLU A 58 9.71 -5.74 -11.88
N TRP A 59 9.56 -4.48 -11.48
CA TRP A 59 8.32 -3.93 -10.89
C TRP A 59 7.23 -3.84 -11.95
N GLU A 60 7.56 -3.26 -13.10
CA GLU A 60 6.66 -3.12 -14.24
C GLU A 60 6.21 -4.49 -14.76
N SER A 61 7.11 -5.49 -14.76
CA SER A 61 6.76 -6.85 -15.17
C SER A 61 5.67 -7.46 -14.28
N ASN A 62 5.78 -7.32 -12.95
CA ASN A 62 4.77 -7.82 -12.02
C ASN A 62 3.44 -7.08 -12.17
N VAL A 63 3.51 -5.74 -12.28
CA VAL A 63 2.33 -4.89 -12.34
C VAL A 63 1.57 -5.10 -13.66
N ASN A 64 2.27 -5.09 -14.80
CA ASN A 64 1.64 -5.33 -16.11
C ASN A 64 0.98 -6.71 -16.18
N GLN A 65 1.62 -7.76 -15.63
CA GLN A 65 1.01 -9.08 -15.57
C GLN A 65 -0.28 -9.08 -14.72
N ALA A 66 -0.28 -8.41 -13.57
CA ALA A 66 -1.48 -8.30 -12.74
C ALA A 66 -2.60 -7.50 -13.42
N LEU A 67 -2.28 -6.34 -14.01
CA LEU A 67 -3.26 -5.53 -14.75
C LEU A 67 -3.90 -6.33 -15.90
N PHE A 68 -3.08 -7.07 -16.66
CA PHE A 68 -3.56 -7.94 -17.73
C PHE A 68 -4.55 -9.00 -17.23
N LEU A 69 -4.26 -9.63 -16.08
CA LEU A 69 -5.14 -10.66 -15.50
C LEU A 69 -6.40 -10.09 -14.84
N MET A 70 -6.36 -8.83 -14.40
CA MET A 70 -7.50 -8.17 -13.74
C MET A 70 -8.49 -7.53 -14.71
N ASP A 71 -8.01 -7.06 -15.86
CA ASP A 71 -8.83 -6.45 -16.89
C ASP A 71 -9.22 -7.48 -17.95
N SER A 72 -10.51 -7.83 -18.02
CA SER A 72 -11.04 -8.76 -19.01
C SER A 72 -10.94 -8.25 -20.44
N GLN A 73 -10.75 -6.94 -20.63
CA GLN A 73 -10.52 -6.33 -21.94
C GLN A 73 -9.03 -6.23 -22.28
N HIS A 74 -8.13 -6.55 -21.35
CA HIS A 74 -6.68 -6.48 -21.49
C HIS A 74 -6.17 -5.11 -22.00
N SER A 75 -6.89 -4.04 -21.65
CA SER A 75 -6.61 -2.66 -22.04
C SER A 75 -5.77 -1.92 -20.98
N ALA A 76 -5.86 -2.33 -19.72
CA ALA A 76 -5.07 -1.79 -18.62
C ALA A 76 -3.61 -2.26 -18.71
N LYS A 77 -2.69 -1.30 -18.83
CA LYS A 77 -1.23 -1.49 -18.84
C LYS A 77 -0.55 -0.24 -18.29
N ILE A 78 0.72 -0.36 -17.92
CA ILE A 78 1.56 0.82 -17.65
C ILE A 78 1.73 1.60 -18.96
N TRP A 79 1.47 2.90 -18.90
CA TRP A 79 1.66 3.83 -20.00
C TRP A 79 2.83 4.77 -19.72
N ASN A 80 3.55 5.08 -20.79
CA ASN A 80 4.53 6.15 -20.78
C ASN A 80 3.85 7.51 -21.02
N ASP A 81 4.53 8.59 -20.66
CA ASP A 81 4.07 9.97 -20.88
C ASP A 81 3.74 10.29 -22.35
N ARG A 82 4.43 9.61 -23.27
CA ARG A 82 4.25 9.71 -24.74
C ARG A 82 3.10 8.89 -25.30
N ASP A 83 2.53 7.99 -24.51
CA ASP A 83 1.45 7.13 -25.01
C ASP A 83 0.17 7.94 -25.19
N SER A 84 -0.43 7.85 -26.38
CA SER A 84 -1.66 8.57 -26.73
C SER A 84 -2.84 8.20 -25.83
N GLU A 85 -2.79 7.03 -25.19
CA GLU A 85 -3.79 6.51 -24.27
C GLU A 85 -3.69 7.13 -22.86
N PHE A 86 -2.50 7.59 -22.44
CA PHE A 86 -2.30 8.08 -21.07
C PHE A 86 -2.96 9.43 -20.83
N LEU A 87 -2.75 10.39 -21.72
CA LEU A 87 -3.25 11.77 -21.57
C LEU A 87 -4.78 11.85 -21.43
N PRO A 88 -5.60 11.13 -22.24
CA PRO A 88 -7.05 11.10 -22.03
C PRO A 88 -7.45 10.56 -20.65
N ASN A 89 -6.79 9.50 -20.18
CA ASN A 89 -7.07 8.88 -18.87
C ASN A 89 -6.73 9.82 -17.71
N ILE A 90 -5.59 10.53 -17.77
CA ILE A 90 -5.23 11.55 -16.78
C ILE A 90 -6.18 12.76 -16.86
N LYS A 91 -6.58 13.20 -18.05
CA LYS A 91 -7.49 14.34 -18.21
C LYS A 91 -8.85 14.11 -17.54
N ARG A 92 -9.35 12.87 -17.54
CA ARG A 92 -10.59 12.51 -16.83
C ARG A 92 -10.50 12.79 -15.32
N LEU A 93 -9.32 12.66 -14.71
CA LEU A 93 -9.12 12.94 -13.28
C LEU A 93 -9.22 14.43 -12.93
N LYS A 94 -9.22 15.33 -13.92
CA LYS A 94 -9.47 16.76 -13.72
C LYS A 94 -10.94 17.09 -13.48
N GLU A 95 -11.83 16.18 -13.85
CA GLU A 95 -13.28 16.40 -13.76
C GLU A 95 -13.72 16.45 -12.28
N PRO A 96 -14.63 17.37 -11.89
CA PRO A 96 -15.09 17.49 -10.50
C PRO A 96 -15.64 16.18 -9.91
N LEU A 97 -16.28 15.34 -10.73
CA LEU A 97 -16.83 14.05 -10.32
C LEU A 97 -15.73 13.01 -10.00
N CYS A 98 -14.53 13.18 -10.55
CA CYS A 98 -13.39 12.30 -10.32
C CYS A 98 -12.46 12.79 -9.20
N ARG A 99 -12.83 13.86 -8.48
CA ARG A 99 -11.97 14.50 -7.47
C ARG A 99 -11.52 13.55 -6.36
N ASN A 100 -12.42 12.69 -5.87
CA ASN A 100 -12.08 11.70 -4.85
C ASN A 100 -11.08 10.66 -5.37
N LEU A 101 -11.25 10.24 -6.63
CA LEU A 101 -10.37 9.29 -7.29
C LEU A 101 -8.96 9.90 -7.49
N ALA A 102 -8.91 11.15 -7.94
CA ALA A 102 -7.66 11.89 -8.08
C ALA A 102 -6.93 12.03 -6.73
N ASN A 103 -7.66 12.35 -5.65
CA ASN A 103 -7.08 12.41 -4.31
C ASN A 103 -6.59 11.04 -3.84
N LEU A 104 -7.32 9.95 -4.11
CA LEU A 104 -6.89 8.60 -3.76
C LEU A 104 -5.59 8.19 -4.46
N ILE A 105 -5.50 8.41 -5.77
CA ILE A 105 -4.26 8.17 -6.53
C ILE A 105 -3.12 8.98 -5.93
N LEU A 106 -3.38 10.26 -5.63
CA LEU A 106 -2.36 11.13 -5.07
C LEU A 106 -1.94 10.73 -3.65
N ILE A 107 -2.85 10.20 -2.82
CA ILE A 107 -2.53 9.64 -1.50
C ILE A 107 -1.62 8.41 -1.64
N GLU A 108 -1.95 7.48 -2.54
CA GLU A 108 -1.12 6.30 -2.80
C GLU A 108 0.26 6.71 -3.32
N LEU A 109 0.33 7.58 -4.33
CA LEU A 109 1.58 8.09 -4.89
C LEU A 109 2.42 8.87 -3.86
N SER A 110 1.78 9.63 -2.97
CA SER A 110 2.46 10.38 -1.89
C SER A 110 3.06 9.46 -0.84
N ALA A 111 2.50 8.27 -0.68
CA ALA A 111 3.01 7.22 0.19
C ALA A 111 4.05 6.35 -0.53
N PHE A 112 3.98 6.21 -1.85
CA PHE A 112 4.87 5.36 -2.65
C PHE A 112 6.36 5.67 -2.43
N GLN A 113 7.17 4.62 -2.34
CA GLN A 113 8.62 4.69 -2.14
C GLN A 113 9.32 3.65 -3.01
N ALA A 114 10.50 3.99 -3.52
CA ALA A 114 11.40 3.00 -4.08
C ALA A 114 11.79 2.01 -2.99
N TYR A 115 11.77 0.74 -3.39
CA TYR A 115 12.34 -0.42 -2.71
C TYR A 115 11.61 -1.07 -1.52
N TRP A 116 11.43 -2.39 -1.70
CA TRP A 116 11.48 -3.43 -0.68
C TRP A 116 11.76 -4.83 -1.32
N PRO A 117 12.29 -5.84 -0.60
CA PRO A 117 12.43 -7.20 -1.12
C PRO A 117 11.09 -7.85 -1.41
N ARG A 118 10.91 -8.34 -2.64
CA ARG A 118 9.69 -8.99 -3.13
C ARG A 118 9.52 -10.38 -2.54
N LYS A 119 10.60 -10.97 -2.03
CA LYS A 119 10.64 -12.28 -1.37
C LYS A 119 11.50 -12.23 -0.12
N LYS A 120 11.22 -13.16 0.79
CA LYS A 120 12.01 -13.35 2.02
C LYS A 120 13.49 -13.53 1.68
N GLY A 121 14.35 -12.78 2.35
CA GLY A 121 15.82 -12.92 2.23
C GLY A 121 16.43 -12.29 0.97
N GLU A 122 15.66 -11.58 0.14
CA GLU A 122 16.23 -10.79 -0.94
C GLU A 122 16.91 -9.54 -0.37
N THR A 123 18.20 -9.37 -0.67
CA THR A 123 19.03 -8.25 -0.22
C THR A 123 19.44 -7.31 -1.34
N LYS A 124 19.20 -7.70 -2.60
CA LYS A 124 19.70 -7.03 -3.82
C LYS A 124 19.38 -5.53 -3.85
N PHE A 125 18.13 -5.19 -3.57
CA PHE A 125 17.68 -3.79 -3.67
C PHE A 125 17.74 -3.07 -2.30
N ARG A 126 18.39 -3.64 -1.27
CA ARG A 126 18.38 -3.08 0.10
C ARG A 126 18.90 -1.66 0.20
N GLY A 127 18.01 -0.74 0.61
CA GLY A 127 18.35 0.66 0.87
C GLY A 127 18.30 1.58 -0.36
N LEU A 128 17.51 1.26 -1.39
CA LEU A 128 17.13 2.28 -2.38
C LEU A 128 15.98 3.14 -1.83
N PHE A 129 15.96 4.42 -2.20
CA PHE A 129 14.94 5.37 -1.78
C PHE A 129 14.73 6.40 -2.88
N PHE A 130 13.56 7.05 -2.93
CA PHE A 130 13.42 8.26 -3.75
C PHE A 130 14.07 9.44 -3.05
N SER A 131 14.82 10.24 -3.78
CA SER A 131 15.33 11.52 -3.31
C SER A 131 14.14 12.46 -3.07
N ASP A 132 14.14 13.22 -1.96
CA ASP A 132 13.00 14.07 -1.62
C ASP A 132 12.69 15.11 -2.70
N GLY A 133 13.72 15.72 -3.28
CA GLY A 133 13.58 16.79 -4.28
C GLY A 133 12.82 16.36 -5.55
N PRO A 134 13.29 15.33 -6.27
CA PRO A 134 12.57 14.76 -7.42
C PRO A 134 11.15 14.33 -7.07
N LEU A 135 10.95 13.66 -5.92
CA LEU A 135 9.64 13.23 -5.46
C LEU A 135 8.68 14.41 -5.23
N GLU A 136 9.11 15.44 -4.51
CA GLU A 136 8.28 16.63 -4.26
C GLU A 136 7.89 17.34 -5.56
N ARG A 137 8.84 17.54 -6.48
CA ARG A 137 8.55 18.12 -7.80
C ARG A 137 7.57 17.26 -8.61
N PHE A 138 7.69 15.93 -8.51
CA PHE A 138 6.78 15.02 -9.18
C PHE A 138 5.36 15.11 -8.63
N LEU A 139 5.22 15.16 -7.29
CA LEU A 139 3.94 15.33 -6.61
C LEU A 139 3.28 16.67 -6.96
N GLU A 140 4.06 17.75 -7.04
CA GLU A 140 3.58 19.07 -7.47
C GLU A 140 3.04 19.05 -8.92
N LYS A 141 3.82 18.49 -9.85
CA LYS A 141 3.42 18.35 -11.26
C LYS A 141 2.17 17.48 -11.41
N THR A 142 2.08 16.39 -10.65
CA THR A 142 0.93 15.48 -10.67
C THR A 142 -0.31 16.16 -10.10
N SER A 143 -0.18 16.90 -8.99
CA SER A 143 -1.28 17.67 -8.41
C SER A 143 -1.86 18.69 -9.39
N LYS A 144 -1.00 19.45 -10.08
CA LYS A 144 -1.42 20.36 -11.18
C LYS A 144 -2.13 19.61 -12.30
N SER A 145 -1.65 18.43 -12.65
CA SER A 145 -2.24 17.58 -13.70
C SER A 145 -3.63 17.05 -13.33
N PHE A 146 -3.98 16.98 -12.05
CA PHE A 146 -5.32 16.64 -11.55
C PHE A 146 -6.20 17.85 -11.26
N ASN A 147 -5.75 19.06 -11.62
CA ASN A 147 -6.44 20.32 -11.28
C ASN A 147 -6.60 20.50 -9.74
N LEU A 148 -5.62 20.03 -8.97
CA LEU A 148 -5.47 20.25 -7.53
C LEU A 148 -4.49 21.42 -7.28
N PRO A 149 -4.54 22.07 -6.09
CA PRO A 149 -3.42 22.89 -5.64
C PRO A 149 -2.10 22.12 -5.73
N ASP A 150 -1.02 22.78 -6.15
CA ASP A 150 0.26 22.12 -6.38
C ASP A 150 0.90 21.55 -5.12
N SER A 151 0.65 22.19 -3.98
CA SER A 151 1.08 21.71 -2.67
C SER A 151 0.35 20.45 -2.19
N THR A 152 -0.73 20.00 -2.83
CA THR A 152 -1.60 18.94 -2.28
C THR A 152 -0.87 17.62 -2.04
N GLY A 153 -0.14 17.09 -3.03
CA GLY A 153 0.57 15.81 -2.87
C GLY A 153 1.62 15.87 -1.76
N ARG A 154 2.39 16.96 -1.72
CA ARG A 154 3.36 17.20 -0.64
C ARG A 154 2.69 17.26 0.73
N GLN A 155 1.57 17.99 0.86
CA GLN A 155 0.81 18.08 2.11
C GLN A 155 0.28 16.72 2.57
N PHE A 156 -0.23 15.88 1.65
CA PHE A 156 -0.64 14.51 1.99
C PHE A 156 0.54 13.71 2.54
N ARG A 157 1.71 13.77 1.88
CA ARG A 157 2.92 13.09 2.35
C ARG A 157 3.36 13.55 3.73
N GLU A 158 3.40 14.86 3.98
CA GLU A 158 3.77 15.44 5.28
C GLU A 158 2.79 15.03 6.38
N LYS A 159 1.47 15.10 6.11
CA LYS A 159 0.44 14.66 7.05
C LYS A 159 0.56 13.16 7.37
N MET A 160 0.74 12.31 6.35
CA MET A 160 0.95 10.88 6.57
C MET A 160 2.20 10.58 7.40
N LYS A 161 3.30 11.30 7.15
CA LYS A 161 4.53 11.19 7.96
C LYS A 161 4.26 11.54 9.42
N SER A 162 3.55 12.65 9.67
CA SER A 162 3.18 13.08 11.02
C SER A 162 2.28 12.06 11.73
N ILE A 163 1.19 11.66 11.09
CA ILE A 163 0.23 10.70 11.68
C ILE A 163 0.90 9.37 11.97
N GLN A 164 1.70 8.86 11.03
CA GLN A 164 2.40 7.60 11.22
C GLN A 164 3.39 7.69 12.39
N HIS A 165 4.16 8.78 12.49
CA HIS A 165 5.03 9.05 13.62
C HIS A 165 4.23 9.00 14.93
N ASP A 166 3.13 9.73 15.02
CA ASP A 166 2.28 9.74 16.20
C ASP A 166 1.74 8.34 16.56
N LEU A 167 1.36 7.53 15.56
CA LEU A 167 0.93 6.13 15.75
C LEU A 167 2.05 5.24 16.30
N PHE A 168 3.29 5.37 15.83
CA PHE A 168 4.43 4.61 16.37
C PHE A 168 4.71 4.96 17.82
N TYR A 169 4.76 6.26 18.14
CA TYR A 169 5.07 6.74 19.48
C TYR A 169 3.96 6.41 20.48
N SER A 170 2.71 6.67 20.11
CA SER A 170 1.55 6.34 20.96
C SER A 170 1.36 4.84 21.14
N GLY A 171 1.58 4.06 20.08
CA GLY A 171 1.52 2.60 20.09
C GLY A 171 2.70 1.93 20.79
N LYS A 172 3.74 2.68 21.18
CA LYS A 172 5.02 2.15 21.72
C LYS A 172 5.59 1.04 20.85
N ILE A 173 5.39 1.13 19.54
CA ILE A 173 5.91 0.17 18.58
C ILE A 173 7.42 0.46 18.49
N PRO A 174 8.29 -0.48 18.90
CA PRO A 174 9.73 -0.23 18.87
C PRO A 174 10.17 0.00 17.43
N PRO A 175 11.02 1.01 17.16
CA PRO A 175 11.59 1.18 15.82
C PRO A 175 12.37 -0.09 15.47
N THR A 176 12.09 -0.65 14.29
CA THR A 176 12.81 -1.83 13.82
C THR A 176 14.27 -1.46 13.59
N THR A 177 15.19 -2.21 14.20
CA THR A 177 16.64 -1.92 14.17
C THR A 177 17.25 -2.04 12.78
N GLU A 178 16.58 -2.74 11.85
CA GLU A 178 16.99 -2.81 10.45
C GLU A 178 16.62 -1.56 9.64
N PHE A 179 15.77 -0.67 10.18
CA PHE A 179 15.13 0.45 9.46
C PHE A 179 15.07 1.73 10.30
N GLN A 180 16.01 1.88 11.26
CA GLN A 180 15.97 2.83 12.37
C GLN A 180 15.94 4.33 11.97
N ASP A 181 16.02 4.68 10.68
CA ASP A 181 15.99 6.05 10.14
C ASP A 181 14.89 6.31 9.09
N TRP A 182 13.95 5.39 8.86
CA TRP A 182 13.19 5.38 7.61
C TRP A 182 11.92 6.25 7.64
N ARG A 183 11.99 7.37 6.91
CA ARG A 183 10.84 8.16 6.44
C ARG A 183 9.78 7.22 5.84
N LEU A 184 8.65 7.09 6.52
CA LEU A 184 7.56 6.18 6.15
C LEU A 184 7.94 4.68 6.02
N GLY A 185 8.90 4.19 6.81
CA GLY A 185 9.47 2.83 6.73
C GLY A 185 8.49 1.65 6.82
N GLY A 186 7.22 1.90 7.19
CA GLY A 186 6.20 0.86 7.14
C GLY A 186 5.66 0.49 5.75
N LEU A 187 6.10 1.22 4.71
CA LEU A 187 5.70 0.94 3.33
C LEU A 187 6.29 -0.35 2.76
N GLY A 188 7.55 -0.66 3.08
CA GLY A 188 8.20 -1.83 2.46
C GLY A 188 7.67 -3.15 3.00
N VAL A 189 7.66 -3.29 4.33
CA VAL A 189 7.53 -4.58 5.02
C VAL A 189 6.26 -5.32 4.67
N GLY A 190 5.18 -4.63 4.29
CA GLY A 190 3.98 -5.37 3.90
C GLY A 190 3.26 -5.05 2.62
N ILE A 191 3.93 -4.34 1.71
CA ILE A 191 3.78 -4.65 0.29
C ILE A 191 4.13 -6.13 0.06
N SER A 192 5.24 -6.63 0.59
CA SER A 192 5.69 -8.02 0.34
C SER A 192 5.37 -9.03 1.43
N TYR A 193 4.79 -8.61 2.57
CA TYR A 193 4.54 -9.46 3.73
C TYR A 193 3.87 -10.81 3.39
N PRO A 194 2.86 -10.86 2.48
CA PRO A 194 2.29 -12.12 2.03
C PRO A 194 3.31 -13.13 1.46
N PHE A 195 4.41 -12.67 0.89
CA PHE A 195 5.48 -13.51 0.35
C PHE A 195 6.52 -13.93 1.41
N TRP A 196 6.56 -13.24 2.56
CA TRP A 196 7.56 -13.47 3.60
C TRP A 196 7.10 -14.47 4.66
N ASP A 197 5.79 -14.53 4.93
CA ASP A 197 5.20 -15.47 5.89
C ASP A 197 4.69 -16.76 5.23
N GLY A 198 5.03 -16.98 3.96
CA GLY A 198 4.65 -18.20 3.22
C GLY A 198 3.17 -18.26 2.83
N LEU A 199 2.42 -17.15 2.86
CA LEU A 199 1.00 -17.13 2.49
C LEU A 199 0.77 -17.50 1.02
N PHE A 200 1.75 -17.21 0.15
CA PHE A 200 1.83 -17.77 -1.20
C PHE A 200 2.69 -19.03 -1.20
N GLU A 201 2.16 -20.14 -0.69
CA GLU A 201 2.77 -21.45 -0.93
C GLU A 201 2.64 -21.80 -2.43
N PRO A 202 3.76 -22.07 -3.14
CA PRO A 202 3.72 -22.58 -4.51
C PRO A 202 2.88 -23.87 -4.54
N GLY A 203 1.69 -23.81 -5.14
CA GLY A 203 0.77 -24.95 -5.29
C GLY A 203 -0.58 -24.87 -4.58
N ARG A 204 -0.85 -23.86 -3.72
CA ARG A 204 -2.19 -23.68 -3.09
C ARG A 204 -3.09 -22.66 -3.77
N MET A 205 -2.52 -21.67 -4.45
CA MET A 205 -3.29 -20.72 -5.26
C MET A 205 -3.07 -21.00 -6.75
N PRO A 206 -4.10 -20.80 -7.60
CA PRO A 206 -3.89 -20.73 -9.04
C PRO A 206 -2.78 -19.73 -9.37
N GLU A 207 -1.93 -20.06 -10.33
CA GLU A 207 -0.79 -19.24 -10.74
C GLU A 207 -1.20 -17.78 -11.01
N ASN A 208 -2.35 -17.59 -11.67
CA ASN A 208 -2.91 -16.28 -12.00
C ASN A 208 -3.27 -15.43 -10.76
N GLU A 209 -3.81 -16.04 -9.70
CA GLU A 209 -4.17 -15.27 -8.49
C GLU A 209 -2.91 -14.80 -7.75
N ALA A 210 -1.89 -15.65 -7.65
CA ALA A 210 -0.61 -15.27 -7.06
C ALA A 210 0.06 -14.11 -7.82
N VAL A 211 -0.05 -14.09 -9.15
CA VAL A 211 0.43 -12.99 -10.00
C VAL A 211 -0.36 -11.70 -9.73
N ILE A 212 -1.69 -11.75 -9.67
CA ILE A 212 -2.53 -10.57 -9.35
C ILE A 212 -2.10 -9.98 -8.01
N PHE A 213 -2.04 -10.81 -6.96
CA PHE A 213 -1.64 -10.32 -5.64
C PHE A 213 -0.22 -9.75 -5.63
N ARG A 214 0.73 -10.37 -6.34
CA ARG A 214 2.09 -9.84 -6.47
C ARG A 214 2.12 -8.46 -7.12
N GLY A 215 1.35 -8.25 -8.17
CA GLY A 215 1.25 -6.94 -8.80
C GLY A 215 0.56 -5.91 -7.91
N ILE A 216 -0.56 -6.26 -7.26
CA ILE A 216 -1.26 -5.36 -6.33
C ILE A 216 -0.38 -4.97 -5.15
N SER A 217 0.33 -5.93 -4.56
CA SER A 217 1.36 -5.68 -3.57
C SER A 217 2.37 -4.65 -4.10
N SER A 218 2.82 -4.76 -5.35
CA SER A 218 3.83 -3.87 -5.92
C SER A 218 3.36 -2.40 -6.05
N LEU A 219 2.05 -2.13 -6.12
CA LEU A 219 1.48 -0.79 -6.31
C LEU A 219 1.33 0.04 -5.01
N GLY A 220 1.45 -0.55 -3.82
CA GLY A 220 1.34 0.25 -2.59
C GLY A 220 0.88 -0.53 -1.36
N THR A 221 1.18 0.02 -0.17
CA THR A 221 0.84 -0.63 1.10
C THR A 221 -0.61 -0.50 1.48
N GLY A 222 -1.32 -1.60 1.70
CA GLY A 222 -2.73 -1.50 2.10
C GLY A 222 -3.64 -1.13 0.94
N ILE A 223 -3.12 -1.19 -0.29
CA ILE A 223 -3.92 -1.53 -1.44
C ILE A 223 -4.30 -3.00 -1.30
N THR A 224 -5.59 -3.33 -1.39
CA THR A 224 -6.01 -4.73 -1.31
C THR A 224 -7.07 -5.09 -2.33
N LEU A 225 -6.89 -6.24 -2.97
CA LEU A 225 -7.91 -6.87 -3.80
C LEU A 225 -9.18 -7.15 -2.97
N PHE A 226 -10.29 -6.53 -3.35
CA PHE A 226 -11.60 -6.77 -2.77
C PHE A 226 -12.47 -7.51 -3.78
N ARG A 227 -12.49 -8.83 -3.66
CA ARG A 227 -13.33 -9.69 -4.49
C ARG A 227 -14.74 -9.72 -3.90
N LYS A 228 -15.67 -8.93 -4.45
CA LYS A 228 -17.09 -9.31 -4.35
C LYS A 228 -17.24 -10.65 -5.09
N PHE A 229 -17.85 -11.64 -4.44
CA PHE A 229 -18.11 -13.00 -4.94
C PHE A 229 -19.05 -13.02 -6.16
N ASP A 230 -18.64 -12.41 -7.26
CA ASP A 230 -19.34 -12.46 -8.52
C ASP A 230 -18.29 -12.65 -9.62
N PRO A 231 -18.13 -13.86 -10.16
CA PRO A 231 -17.23 -14.14 -11.29
C PRO A 231 -17.50 -13.27 -12.52
N SER A 232 -18.65 -12.59 -12.58
CA SER A 232 -19.01 -11.64 -13.63
C SER A 232 -18.66 -10.18 -13.34
N LYS A 233 -18.16 -9.85 -12.13
CA LYS A 233 -17.78 -8.49 -11.75
C LYS A 233 -16.27 -8.33 -11.66
N LYS A 234 -15.81 -7.18 -12.15
CA LYS A 234 -14.42 -6.77 -12.22
C LYS A 234 -13.73 -6.94 -10.87
N ASN A 235 -12.48 -7.38 -10.89
CA ASN A 235 -11.60 -7.37 -9.72
C ASN A 235 -11.39 -5.91 -9.30
N GLU A 236 -12.10 -5.48 -8.26
CA GLU A 236 -11.95 -4.16 -7.66
C GLU A 236 -10.89 -4.22 -6.56
N VAL A 237 -10.15 -3.12 -6.41
CA VAL A 237 -9.08 -2.99 -5.44
C VAL A 237 -9.34 -1.79 -4.57
N LEU A 238 -9.06 -1.91 -3.28
CA LEU A 238 -9.25 -0.85 -2.32
C LEU A 238 -7.97 -0.07 -2.12
N ALA A 239 -8.02 1.25 -2.22
CA ALA A 239 -6.92 2.17 -1.95
C ALA A 239 -7.24 3.07 -0.74
N GLY A 240 -6.35 4.00 -0.40
CA GLY A 240 -6.55 5.00 0.66
C GLY A 240 -6.69 4.40 2.06
N GLY A 241 -6.07 3.24 2.31
CA GLY A 241 -6.22 2.50 3.57
C GLY A 241 -7.52 1.67 3.67
N GLY A 242 -8.29 1.54 2.58
CA GLY A 242 -9.53 0.75 2.53
C GLY A 242 -9.34 -0.72 2.91
N GLY A 243 -8.13 -1.27 2.77
CA GLY A 243 -7.78 -2.59 3.29
C GLY A 243 -8.05 -2.75 4.79
N LEU A 244 -7.76 -1.72 5.61
CA LEU A 244 -8.06 -1.75 7.05
C LEU A 244 -9.57 -1.86 7.31
N ILE A 245 -10.39 -1.22 6.48
CA ILE A 245 -11.83 -1.15 6.69
C ILE A 245 -12.53 -2.47 6.35
N THR A 246 -12.08 -3.17 5.30
CA THR A 246 -12.64 -4.47 4.91
C THR A 246 -12.54 -5.55 5.96
N LEU A 247 -11.65 -5.39 6.92
CA LEU A 247 -11.35 -6.40 7.94
C LEU A 247 -12.45 -6.52 8.99
N GLY A 248 -13.23 -5.45 9.21
CA GLY A 248 -14.43 -5.49 10.03
C GLY A 248 -15.59 -6.21 9.33
N GLN A 249 -15.48 -6.43 8.01
CA GLN A 249 -16.60 -6.84 7.16
C GLN A 249 -16.62 -8.33 6.78
N GLU A 250 -15.51 -9.09 6.76
CA GLU A 250 -15.51 -10.58 6.64
C GLU A 250 -14.10 -11.25 6.65
N ARG A 251 -14.06 -12.60 6.72
CA ARG A 251 -12.92 -13.49 7.11
C ARG A 251 -11.82 -13.76 6.07
N THR A 252 -11.82 -13.14 4.90
CA THR A 252 -10.98 -13.57 3.75
C THR A 252 -9.66 -12.82 3.58
N PHE A 253 -9.31 -11.92 4.50
CA PHE A 253 -7.98 -11.35 4.50
C PHE A 253 -6.96 -12.29 5.15
N PRO A 254 -5.72 -12.32 4.64
CA PRO A 254 -4.63 -12.94 5.37
C PRO A 254 -4.52 -12.24 6.73
N ARG A 255 -4.74 -12.97 7.83
CA ARG A 255 -4.63 -12.46 9.21
C ARG A 255 -3.29 -11.78 9.50
N ASP A 256 -2.33 -12.01 8.62
CA ASP A 256 -0.93 -11.67 8.81
C ASP A 256 -0.57 -10.32 8.18
N PHE A 257 -1.45 -9.71 7.37
CA PHE A 257 -1.40 -8.25 7.06
C PHE A 257 -1.25 -7.42 8.35
N PHE A 258 -1.83 -7.89 9.44
CA PHE A 258 -1.78 -7.24 10.76
C PHE A 258 -0.65 -7.69 11.68
N ARG A 259 0.14 -8.69 11.29
CA ARG A 259 1.36 -9.04 12.04
C ARG A 259 2.48 -8.02 11.79
N ASN A 260 2.19 -7.02 10.97
CA ASN A 260 3.11 -6.01 10.52
C ASN A 260 2.62 -4.62 11.00
N PRO A 261 3.09 -4.13 12.17
CA PRO A 261 2.61 -2.88 12.75
C PRO A 261 2.86 -1.66 11.86
N GLU A 262 3.92 -1.73 11.06
CA GLU A 262 4.36 -0.80 10.04
C GLU A 262 3.35 -0.66 8.88
N LEU A 263 2.79 -1.77 8.39
CA LEU A 263 1.70 -1.73 7.42
C LEU A 263 0.44 -1.09 7.96
N ILE A 264 0.07 -1.48 9.18
CA ILE A 264 -1.11 -0.96 9.85
C ILE A 264 -0.96 0.54 10.01
N SER A 265 0.23 1.01 10.43
CA SER A 265 0.48 2.42 10.66
C SER A 265 0.41 3.24 9.37
N VAL A 266 0.99 2.76 8.25
CA VAL A 266 0.84 3.46 6.96
C VAL A 266 -0.62 3.43 6.48
N SER A 267 -1.27 2.27 6.53
CA SER A 267 -2.64 2.14 6.06
C SER A 267 -3.58 3.01 6.88
N ALA A 268 -3.32 3.14 8.19
CA ALA A 268 -4.07 4.02 9.08
C ALA A 268 -3.78 5.49 8.80
N ALA A 269 -2.52 5.86 8.55
CA ALA A 269 -2.16 7.22 8.16
C ALA A 269 -2.83 7.63 6.83
N LYS A 270 -2.85 6.74 5.82
CA LYS A 270 -3.56 6.96 4.56
C LYS A 270 -5.07 7.12 4.76
N LEU A 271 -5.66 6.24 5.57
CA LEU A 271 -7.08 6.30 5.90
C LEU A 271 -7.43 7.61 6.62
N GLU A 272 -6.61 8.05 7.57
CA GLU A 272 -6.83 9.28 8.31
C GLU A 272 -6.73 10.51 7.40
N VAL A 273 -5.70 10.58 6.54
CA VAL A 273 -5.59 11.64 5.52
C VAL A 273 -6.78 11.60 4.57
N MET A 274 -7.20 10.42 4.09
CA MET A 274 -8.39 10.27 3.25
C MET A 274 -9.66 10.80 3.94
N ILE A 275 -9.83 10.50 5.24
CA ILE A 275 -10.96 10.99 6.02
C ILE A 275 -10.93 12.52 6.12
N GLN A 276 -9.79 13.10 6.53
CA GLN A 276 -9.66 14.53 6.79
C GLN A 276 -9.75 15.37 5.50
N GLU A 277 -9.10 14.92 4.44
CA GLU A 277 -8.89 15.71 3.24
C GLU A 277 -9.91 15.45 2.14
N VAL A 278 -10.60 14.30 2.17
CA VAL A 278 -11.55 13.91 1.12
C VAL A 278 -12.94 13.75 1.67
N ILE A 279 -13.11 12.91 2.71
CA ILE A 279 -14.45 12.56 3.21
C ILE A 279 -15.08 13.74 3.95
N LEU A 280 -14.37 14.35 4.89
CA LEU A 280 -14.90 15.45 5.71
C LEU A 280 -15.12 16.75 4.94
N GLN A 281 -14.55 16.88 3.73
CA GLN A 281 -14.82 18.00 2.83
C GLN A 281 -16.16 17.87 2.11
N ASN A 282 -16.81 16.70 2.18
CA ASN A 282 -18.10 16.43 1.54
C ASN A 282 -19.26 16.64 2.53
N PRO A 283 -20.39 17.27 2.13
CA PRO A 283 -21.58 17.38 2.97
C PRO A 283 -22.12 16.04 3.50
N ALA A 284 -21.98 14.95 2.73
CA ALA A 284 -22.34 13.59 3.15
C ALA A 284 -21.25 12.90 4.00
N GLY A 285 -20.11 13.55 4.21
CA GLY A 285 -18.93 13.01 4.87
C GLY A 285 -19.18 12.53 6.30
N LYS A 286 -20.12 13.15 7.03
CA LYS A 286 -20.45 12.76 8.40
C LYS A 286 -21.06 11.35 8.50
N GLU A 287 -21.93 10.99 7.57
CA GLU A 287 -22.53 9.64 7.56
C GLU A 287 -21.51 8.59 7.13
N ILE A 288 -20.70 8.90 6.11
CA ILE A 288 -19.58 8.03 5.68
C ILE A 288 -18.60 7.82 6.83
N LEU A 289 -18.28 8.86 7.60
CA LEU A 289 -17.39 8.75 8.76
C LEU A 289 -17.97 7.83 9.84
N LYS A 290 -19.27 7.89 10.12
CA LYS A 290 -19.90 6.97 11.09
C LYS A 290 -19.77 5.51 10.66
N ASP A 291 -19.97 5.22 9.38
CA ASP A 291 -19.81 3.87 8.82
C ASP A 291 -18.36 3.39 8.93
N ILE A 292 -17.41 4.27 8.63
CA ILE A 292 -15.97 4.00 8.78
C ILE A 292 -15.62 3.73 10.25
N LEU A 293 -16.04 4.57 11.18
CA LEU A 293 -15.77 4.41 12.61
C LEU A 293 -16.38 3.13 13.16
N THR A 294 -17.57 2.76 12.69
CA THR A 294 -18.22 1.49 13.06
C THR A 294 -17.40 0.31 12.56
N SER A 295 -16.94 0.35 11.32
CA SER A 295 -16.09 -0.69 10.72
C SER A 295 -14.74 -0.79 11.44
N LEU A 296 -14.11 0.33 11.79
CA LEU A 296 -12.88 0.37 12.60
C LEU A 296 -13.11 -0.21 14.00
N GLY A 297 -14.27 0.06 14.63
CA GLY A 297 -14.65 -0.55 15.90
C GLY A 297 -14.71 -2.08 15.82
N GLN A 298 -15.27 -2.63 14.73
CA GLN A 298 -15.28 -4.07 14.47
C GLN A 298 -13.87 -4.63 14.27
N VAL A 299 -13.00 -3.90 13.56
CA VAL A 299 -11.59 -4.28 13.38
C VAL A 299 -10.86 -4.33 14.73
N ILE A 300 -11.03 -3.32 15.58
CA ILE A 300 -10.41 -3.28 16.91
C ILE A 300 -10.89 -4.44 17.77
N GLN A 301 -12.19 -4.74 17.77
CA GLN A 301 -12.76 -5.89 18.49
C GLN A 301 -12.17 -7.20 17.96
N PHE A 302 -12.09 -7.36 16.64
CA PHE A 302 -11.48 -8.53 16.01
C PHE A 302 -10.01 -8.69 16.43
N LEU A 303 -9.18 -7.66 16.31
CA LEU A 303 -7.77 -7.71 16.69
C LEU A 303 -7.58 -7.98 18.18
N THR A 304 -8.41 -7.38 19.04
CA THR A 304 -8.40 -7.63 20.50
C THR A 304 -8.66 -9.10 20.80
N SER A 305 -9.67 -9.70 20.17
CA SER A 305 -9.98 -11.13 20.33
C SER A 305 -8.84 -12.05 19.86
N GLN A 306 -8.13 -11.67 18.79
CA GLN A 306 -6.97 -12.43 18.31
C GLN A 306 -5.81 -12.35 19.33
N CYS A 307 -5.54 -11.17 19.89
CA CYS A 307 -4.52 -10.99 20.93
C CYS A 307 -4.81 -11.82 22.19
N GLU A 308 -6.07 -11.85 22.64
CA GLU A 308 -6.50 -12.68 23.77
C GLU A 308 -6.33 -14.18 23.49
N SER A 309 -6.73 -14.63 22.30
CA SER A 309 -6.54 -16.02 21.88
C SER A 309 -5.07 -16.43 21.85
N PHE A 310 -4.19 -15.57 21.29
CA PHE A 310 -2.76 -15.82 21.24
C PHE A 310 -2.14 -15.89 22.65
N ARG A 311 -2.51 -14.96 23.53
CA ARG A 311 -2.06 -14.96 24.94
C ARG A 311 -2.45 -16.24 25.66
N ASN A 312 -3.66 -16.75 25.42
CA ASN A 312 -4.11 -18.02 25.97
C ASN A 312 -3.30 -19.21 25.44
N SER A 313 -3.00 -19.24 24.13
CA SER A 313 -2.14 -20.28 23.54
C SER A 313 -0.73 -20.29 24.14
N VAL A 314 -0.10 -19.12 24.33
CA VAL A 314 1.21 -19.00 24.99
C VAL A 314 1.15 -19.52 26.42
N ASN A 315 0.13 -19.15 27.20
CA ASN A 315 -0.04 -19.65 28.56
C ASN A 315 -0.13 -21.19 28.62
N LEU A 316 -0.89 -21.81 27.69
CA LEU A 316 -1.00 -23.26 27.61
C LEU A 316 0.34 -23.93 27.25
N LEU A 317 1.13 -23.33 26.36
CA LEU A 317 2.47 -23.81 26.01
C LEU A 317 3.43 -23.70 27.19
N THR A 318 3.41 -22.59 27.94
CA THR A 318 4.21 -22.41 29.16
C THR A 318 3.87 -23.47 30.21
N ILE A 319 2.58 -23.70 30.47
CA ILE A 319 2.12 -24.75 31.39
C ILE A 319 2.59 -26.13 30.91
N SER A 320 2.49 -26.40 29.60
CA SER A 320 2.93 -27.67 29.02
C SER A 320 4.44 -27.87 29.13
N GLN A 321 5.23 -26.81 28.91
CA GLN A 321 6.68 -26.82 29.07
C GLN A 321 7.09 -27.10 30.52
N GLU A 322 6.47 -26.46 31.50
CA GLU A 322 6.75 -26.69 32.92
C GLU A 322 6.38 -28.13 33.36
N ARG A 323 5.27 -28.67 32.86
CA ARG A 323 4.89 -30.09 33.08
C ARG A 323 5.93 -31.05 32.51
N LEU A 324 6.46 -30.78 31.31
CA LEU A 324 7.51 -31.60 30.70
C LEU A 324 8.82 -31.52 31.49
N LYS A 325 9.24 -30.33 31.92
CA LYS A 325 10.42 -30.15 32.79
C LYS A 325 10.29 -30.93 34.11
N ALA A 326 9.11 -30.91 34.72
CA ALA A 326 8.86 -31.66 35.96
C ALA A 326 9.00 -33.17 35.76
N LYS A 327 8.48 -33.71 34.65
CA LYS A 327 8.60 -35.14 34.30
C LYS A 327 10.03 -35.58 33.97
N LEU A 328 10.88 -34.68 33.49
CA LEU A 328 12.29 -34.98 33.19
C LEU A 328 13.21 -34.93 34.42
N ARG A 329 12.72 -34.40 35.55
CA ARG A 329 13.47 -34.26 36.81
C ARG A 329 13.14 -35.32 37.86
N GLY A 330 12.09 -36.10 37.65
CA GLY A 330 11.68 -37.23 38.51
C GLY A 330 11.90 -38.54 37.79
#